data_AF-A0A8H7TEH6-F1
#
_entry.id   AF-A0A8H7TEH6-F1
#
_cell.length_a   1.000
_cell.length_b   1.000
_cell.length_c   1.000
_cell.angle_alpha   90.00
_cell.angle_beta   90.00
_cell.angle_gamma   90.00
#
_symmetry.space_group_name_H-M   'P 1'
#
loop_
_entity.id
_entity.type
_entity.pdbx_description
1 polymer ?
#
loop_
_entity_poly.entity_id
_entity_poly.type
_entity_poly.pdbx_seq_one_letter_code
_entity_poly.pdbx_strand_id
1 'polypeptide(L)'
;MQLITLMTPFLLVVPALALALATPLSTRAKAPGGPASAKITIYSSYTCPSPTAIPPTDGSAGASTVVTIAEATCAVLNFPFGGAVTAVLTAPPKAGLGGCAGLAHMDGNCVFKPGNEIHGFAFDGLATGNKVGCGNVPVRGYGAVELLCE
;
A
#
# COMPACT_ATOMS: atom_id res chain seq x y z
N MET A 1 -11.42 12.62 53.13
CA MET A 1 -11.10 13.32 51.86
C MET A 1 -10.68 12.26 50.85
N GLN A 2 -11.60 11.88 49.96
CA GLN A 2 -11.30 11.08 48.77
C GLN A 2 -10.72 12.01 47.71
N LEU A 3 -9.65 11.62 47.00
CA LEU A 3 -9.39 12.17 45.67
C LEU A 3 -8.57 11.19 44.80
N ILE A 4 -9.33 10.36 44.08
CA ILE A 4 -9.26 10.05 42.64
C ILE A 4 -7.91 9.59 42.06
N THR A 5 -7.82 8.27 41.91
CA THR A 5 -6.95 7.54 41.00
C THR A 5 -7.24 7.96 39.54
N LEU A 6 -6.29 8.61 38.87
CA LEU A 6 -6.35 8.86 37.43
C LEU A 6 -6.08 7.55 36.67
N MET A 7 -7.14 6.80 36.37
CA MET A 7 -7.11 5.75 35.35
C MET A 7 -7.27 6.41 33.98
N THR A 8 -6.16 6.64 33.29
CA THR A 8 -6.15 7.06 31.88
C THR A 8 -6.66 5.90 31.03
N PRO A 9 -7.70 6.07 30.18
CA PRO A 9 -8.11 5.02 29.28
C PRO A 9 -7.06 4.89 28.17
N PHE A 10 -6.32 3.78 28.18
CA PHE A 10 -5.47 3.35 27.07
C PHE A 10 -6.41 3.00 25.90
N LEU A 11 -6.71 3.98 25.05
CA LEU A 11 -7.45 3.78 23.80
C LEU A 11 -6.59 2.88 22.89
N LEU A 12 -6.85 1.57 22.95
CA LEU A 12 -6.37 0.59 21.98
C LEU A 12 -6.98 0.94 20.61
N VAL A 13 -6.24 1.69 19.80
CA VAL A 13 -6.55 1.85 18.38
C VAL A 13 -6.23 0.50 17.72
N VAL A 14 -7.25 -0.34 17.57
CA VAL A 14 -7.17 -1.57 16.78
C VAL A 14 -7.08 -1.14 15.31
N PRO A 15 -5.97 -1.39 14.59
CA PRO A 15 -5.95 -1.16 13.16
C PRO A 15 -6.99 -2.09 12.53
N ALA A 16 -8.01 -1.52 11.90
CA ALA A 16 -8.97 -2.28 11.13
C ALA A 16 -8.23 -2.92 9.94
N LEU A 17 -7.99 -4.23 10.00
CA LEU A 17 -7.58 -5.00 8.82
C LEU A 17 -8.76 -4.99 7.85
N ALA A 18 -8.70 -4.09 6.85
CA ALA A 18 -9.58 -4.20 5.69
C ALA A 18 -9.20 -5.47 4.93
N LEU A 19 -10.10 -6.47 4.89
CA LEU A 19 -9.97 -7.59 3.96
C LEU A 19 -10.19 -7.05 2.55
N ALA A 20 -9.12 -6.61 1.89
CA ALA A 20 -9.18 -6.34 0.47
C ALA A 20 -9.46 -7.67 -0.26
N LEU A 21 -10.51 -7.69 -1.07
CA LEU A 21 -10.83 -8.80 -1.97
C LEU A 21 -9.77 -8.85 -3.06
N ALA A 22 -8.67 -9.58 -2.82
CA ALA A 22 -7.62 -9.82 -3.79
C ALA A 22 -8.16 -10.73 -4.90
N THR A 23 -8.47 -10.17 -6.07
CA THR A 23 -8.93 -10.94 -7.23
C THR A 23 -7.78 -11.18 -8.21
N PRO A 24 -7.65 -12.38 -8.81
CA PRO A 24 -6.59 -12.64 -9.77
C PRO A 24 -6.78 -11.78 -11.04
N LEU A 25 -5.71 -11.14 -11.52
CA LEU A 25 -5.71 -10.48 -12.81
C LEU A 25 -5.41 -11.51 -13.90
N SER A 26 -6.45 -11.89 -14.66
CA SER A 26 -6.35 -12.89 -15.74
C SER A 26 -5.45 -12.48 -16.92
N THR A 27 -5.07 -11.20 -17.02
CA THR A 27 -4.40 -10.63 -18.21
C THR A 27 -2.91 -10.32 -18.04
N ARG A 28 -2.34 -10.45 -16.83
CA ARG A 28 -0.89 -10.30 -16.62
C ARG A 28 -0.23 -11.67 -16.53
N ALA A 29 0.78 -11.90 -17.35
CA ALA A 29 1.60 -13.11 -17.24
C ALA A 29 2.25 -13.13 -15.86
N LYS A 30 2.05 -14.21 -15.10
CA LYS A 30 2.75 -14.43 -13.85
C LYS A 30 4.26 -14.52 -14.14
N ALA A 31 5.09 -13.76 -13.44
CA ALA A 31 6.54 -13.92 -13.56
C ALA A 31 6.94 -15.39 -13.28
N PRO A 32 7.87 -15.98 -14.06
CA PRO A 32 8.35 -17.33 -13.77
C PRO A 32 8.90 -17.41 -12.33
N GLY A 33 8.63 -18.50 -11.61
CA GLY A 33 9.19 -18.73 -10.29
C GLY A 33 8.21 -18.62 -9.12
N GLY A 34 7.15 -17.81 -9.17
CA GLY A 34 6.16 -17.70 -8.09
C GLY A 34 5.92 -16.26 -7.64
N PRO A 35 4.77 -15.97 -7.01
CA PRO A 35 4.32 -14.59 -6.85
C PRO A 35 5.20 -13.85 -5.85
N ALA A 36 5.68 -12.66 -6.25
CA ALA A 36 6.11 -11.67 -5.27
C ALA A 36 4.96 -11.29 -4.34
N SER A 37 5.25 -10.74 -3.17
CA SER A 37 4.21 -10.20 -2.28
C SER A 37 4.70 -8.95 -1.58
N ALA A 38 3.80 -8.02 -1.32
CA ALA A 38 4.09 -6.77 -0.66
C ALA A 38 3.03 -6.43 0.38
N LYS A 39 3.47 -5.83 1.48
CA LYS A 39 2.60 -5.15 2.45
C LYS A 39 2.58 -3.67 2.12
N ILE A 40 1.43 -3.16 1.70
CA ILE A 40 1.20 -1.76 1.39
C ILE A 40 0.47 -1.10 2.57
N THR A 41 0.91 0.08 2.97
CA THR A 41 0.29 0.90 4.01
C THR A 41 -0.05 2.26 3.44
N ILE A 42 -1.29 2.68 3.64
CA ILE A 42 -1.86 3.91 3.09
C ILE A 42 -2.30 4.78 4.22
N TYR A 43 -1.84 6.02 4.21
CA TYR A 43 -2.11 7.01 5.23
C TYR A 43 -3.10 8.03 4.71
N SER A 44 -4.13 8.32 5.49
CA SER A 44 -5.25 9.12 5.02
C SER A 44 -4.97 10.62 4.93
N SER A 45 -3.95 11.10 5.65
CA SER A 45 -3.66 12.52 5.80
C SER A 45 -2.17 12.72 6.06
N TYR A 46 -1.34 12.49 5.04
CA TYR A 46 0.09 12.73 5.10
C TYR A 46 0.63 13.05 3.71
N THR A 47 1.41 14.12 3.60
CA THR A 47 2.20 14.41 2.40
C THR A 47 3.66 14.09 2.70
N CYS A 48 4.24 13.19 1.93
CA CYS A 48 5.65 12.84 1.98
C CYS A 48 6.51 14.07 1.68
N PRO A 49 7.32 14.56 2.64
CA PRO A 49 8.26 15.66 2.40
C PRO A 49 9.46 15.23 1.54
N SER A 50 9.74 13.92 1.48
CA SER A 50 10.72 13.33 0.57
C SER A 50 10.36 11.87 0.27
N PRO A 51 10.89 11.27 -0.80
CA PRO A 51 10.63 9.87 -1.15
C PRO A 51 11.14 8.85 -0.12
N THR A 52 12.03 9.27 0.80
CA THR A 52 12.59 8.43 1.87
C THR A 52 12.02 8.76 3.24
N ALA A 53 11.09 9.71 3.32
CA ALA A 53 10.45 10.07 4.57
C ALA A 53 9.70 8.87 5.16
N ILE A 54 9.70 8.78 6.49
CA ILE A 54 8.91 7.76 7.19
C ILE A 54 7.68 8.47 7.74
N PRO A 55 6.45 8.07 7.33
CA PRO A 55 5.24 8.62 7.93
C PRO A 55 5.24 8.44 9.46
N PRO A 56 4.81 9.46 10.22
CA PRO A 56 4.84 9.41 11.68
C PRO A 56 3.86 8.37 12.23
N THR A 57 4.26 7.68 13.30
CA THR A 57 3.48 6.63 13.96
C THR A 57 2.65 7.12 15.14
N ASP A 58 2.74 8.41 15.46
CA ASP A 58 2.03 9.06 16.57
C ASP A 58 0.56 9.43 16.21
N GLY A 59 0.10 9.05 15.03
CA GLY A 59 -1.24 9.34 14.52
C GLY A 59 -1.33 10.60 13.65
N SER A 60 -0.26 11.40 13.55
CA SER A 60 -0.25 12.63 12.75
C SER A 60 -0.37 12.38 11.24
N ALA A 61 -0.15 11.14 10.79
CA ALA A 61 -0.35 10.71 9.40
C ALA A 61 -1.82 10.37 9.06
N GLY A 62 -2.74 10.48 10.03
CA GLY A 62 -4.13 10.09 9.90
C GLY A 62 -4.34 8.58 10.06
N ALA A 63 -5.49 8.09 9.59
CA ALA A 63 -5.82 6.67 9.61
C ALA A 63 -4.93 5.90 8.62
N SER A 64 -4.46 4.72 9.04
CA SER A 64 -3.66 3.83 8.19
C SER A 64 -4.46 2.60 7.76
N THR A 65 -4.51 2.31 6.46
CA THR A 65 -5.01 1.04 5.93
C THR A 65 -3.84 0.19 5.48
N VAL A 66 -3.78 -1.06 5.93
CA VAL A 66 -2.73 -2.01 5.58
C VAL A 66 -3.34 -3.13 4.76
N VAL A 67 -2.74 -3.43 3.60
CA VAL A 67 -3.12 -4.54 2.73
C VAL A 67 -1.89 -5.34 2.34
N THR A 68 -2.00 -6.66 2.33
CA THR A 68 -0.99 -7.53 1.73
C THR A 68 -1.50 -7.99 0.39
N ILE A 69 -0.72 -7.74 -0.66
CA ILE A 69 -1.04 -8.12 -2.03
C ILE A 69 0.03 -9.06 -2.57
N ALA A 70 -0.40 -10.04 -3.36
CA ALA A 70 0.49 -10.87 -4.15
C ALA A 70 0.55 -10.33 -5.58
N GLU A 71 1.62 -10.65 -6.28
CA GLU A 71 1.72 -10.39 -7.71
C GLU A 71 0.54 -11.01 -8.48
N ALA A 72 0.10 -10.34 -9.54
CA ALA A 72 -1.09 -10.70 -10.33
C ALA A 72 -2.40 -10.76 -9.52
N THR A 73 -2.46 -10.06 -8.37
CA THR A 73 -3.71 -9.86 -7.62
C THR A 73 -4.08 -8.39 -7.53
N CYS A 74 -5.38 -8.11 -7.59
CA CYS A 74 -5.96 -6.79 -7.46
C CYS A 74 -6.64 -6.67 -6.12
N ALA A 75 -6.16 -5.77 -5.26
CA ALA A 75 -6.86 -5.39 -4.05
C ALA A 75 -7.69 -4.14 -4.30
N VAL A 76 -8.96 -4.14 -3.89
CA VAL A 76 -9.84 -2.97 -3.92
C VAL A 76 -9.80 -2.30 -2.54
N LEU A 77 -9.47 -1.02 -2.52
CA LEU A 77 -9.29 -0.24 -1.30
C LEU A 77 -9.33 1.26 -1.60
N ASN A 78 -9.66 2.06 -0.59
CA ASN A 78 -9.79 3.50 -0.73
C ASN A 78 -8.49 4.21 -0.39
N PHE A 79 -7.84 4.82 -1.39
CA PHE A 79 -6.76 5.78 -1.20
C PHE A 79 -7.35 7.18 -1.21
N PRO A 80 -7.40 7.88 -0.08
CA PRO A 80 -7.86 9.26 -0.08
C PRO A 80 -6.85 10.19 -0.75
N PHE A 81 -7.36 11.22 -1.42
CA PHE A 81 -6.54 12.31 -1.93
C PHE A 81 -5.81 13.03 -0.78
N GLY A 82 -4.57 13.46 -1.01
CA GLY A 82 -3.74 14.07 0.03
C GLY A 82 -3.14 13.07 1.03
N GLY A 83 -3.29 11.77 0.75
CA GLY A 83 -2.66 10.69 1.50
C GLY A 83 -1.25 10.35 1.02
N ALA A 84 -0.63 9.43 1.74
CA ALA A 84 0.66 8.85 1.40
C ALA A 84 0.58 7.33 1.33
N VAL A 85 1.49 6.73 0.59
CA VAL A 85 1.67 5.29 0.52
C VAL A 85 3.10 4.91 0.86
N THR A 86 3.24 3.81 1.59
CA THR A 86 4.50 3.11 1.80
C THR A 86 4.27 1.64 1.52
N ALA A 87 5.32 0.92 1.16
CA ALA A 87 5.21 -0.51 0.92
C ALA A 87 6.50 -1.23 1.29
N VAL A 88 6.39 -2.50 1.64
CA VAL A 88 7.53 -3.37 1.92
C VAL A 88 7.31 -4.72 1.23
N LEU A 89 8.29 -5.19 0.47
CA LEU A 89 8.27 -6.54 -0.08
C LEU A 89 8.33 -7.58 1.04
N THR A 90 7.36 -8.49 1.08
CA THR A 90 7.27 -9.60 2.02
C THR A 90 7.73 -10.92 1.40
N ALA A 91 7.70 -11.02 0.06
CA ALA A 91 8.32 -12.09 -0.70
C ALA A 91 8.90 -11.53 -2.01
N PRO A 92 10.13 -11.90 -2.39
CA PRO A 92 10.76 -11.44 -3.62
C PRO A 92 10.13 -12.17 -4.83
N PRO A 93 10.16 -11.58 -6.03
CA PRO A 93 9.88 -12.32 -7.24
C PRO A 93 10.94 -13.43 -7.39
N LYS A 94 10.50 -14.64 -7.75
CA LYS A 94 11.40 -15.79 -7.90
C LYS A 94 12.09 -15.85 -9.27
N ALA A 95 11.64 -15.06 -10.25
CA ALA A 95 12.40 -14.69 -11.45
C ALA A 95 11.95 -13.30 -11.94
N GLY A 96 12.83 -12.59 -12.64
CA GLY A 96 12.65 -11.20 -13.08
C GLY A 96 13.84 -10.32 -12.67
N LEU A 97 14.24 -9.40 -13.54
CA LEU A 97 15.33 -8.43 -13.30
C LEU A 97 14.86 -6.97 -13.53
N GLY A 98 13.63 -6.78 -14.01
CA GLY A 98 13.04 -5.49 -14.37
C GLY A 98 12.58 -4.64 -13.19
N GLY A 99 12.43 -5.21 -11.99
CA GLY A 99 12.08 -4.48 -10.77
C GLY A 99 10.64 -4.73 -10.32
N CYS A 100 10.28 -4.24 -9.13
CA CYS A 100 8.92 -4.33 -8.59
C CYS A 100 8.32 -2.94 -8.39
N ALA A 101 7.01 -2.81 -8.61
CA ALA A 101 6.24 -1.62 -8.29
C ALA A 101 4.83 -1.97 -7.80
N GLY A 102 4.35 -1.22 -6.80
CA GLY A 102 2.92 -1.18 -6.48
C GLY A 102 2.21 -0.23 -7.43
N LEU A 103 1.19 -0.71 -8.14
CA LEU A 103 0.43 0.09 -9.10
C LEU A 103 -0.93 0.43 -8.50
N ALA A 104 -1.18 1.72 -8.24
CA ALA A 104 -2.47 2.22 -7.79
C ALA A 104 -3.34 2.60 -9.00
N HIS A 105 -4.60 2.19 -8.98
CA HIS A 105 -5.59 2.40 -10.04
C HIS A 105 -6.69 3.33 -9.54
N MET A 106 -7.10 4.31 -10.36
CA MET A 106 -8.09 5.30 -9.94
C MET A 106 -9.46 4.68 -9.67
N ASP A 107 -9.85 3.68 -10.45
CA ASP A 107 -11.09 2.94 -10.25
C ASP A 107 -10.96 1.88 -9.14
N GLY A 108 -12.10 1.36 -8.68
CA GLY A 108 -12.17 0.18 -7.82
C GLY A 108 -11.83 -1.15 -8.51
N ASN A 109 -10.94 -1.14 -9.51
CA ASN A 109 -10.47 -2.32 -10.23
C ASN A 109 -9.07 -2.08 -10.83
N CYS A 110 -8.35 -3.17 -11.09
CA CYS A 110 -7.01 -3.11 -11.67
C CYS A 110 -7.00 -3.34 -13.20
N VAL A 111 -8.11 -3.05 -13.88
CA VAL A 111 -8.23 -3.26 -15.33
C VAL A 111 -7.66 -2.05 -16.05
N PHE A 112 -6.71 -2.28 -16.95
CA PHE A 112 -6.20 -1.23 -17.84
C PHE A 112 -7.27 -0.85 -18.87
N LYS A 113 -7.83 0.35 -18.73
CA LYS A 113 -8.83 0.89 -19.66
C LYS A 113 -8.75 2.42 -19.69
N PRO A 114 -9.24 3.07 -20.77
CA PRO A 114 -9.35 4.52 -20.79
C PRO A 114 -10.13 5.05 -19.57
N GLY A 115 -9.54 6.02 -18.87
CA GLY A 115 -10.13 6.63 -17.66
C GLY A 115 -9.71 5.98 -16.33
N ASN A 116 -9.11 4.78 -16.33
CA ASN A 116 -8.50 4.20 -15.14
C ASN A 116 -6.99 4.50 -15.12
N GLU A 117 -6.63 5.71 -14.71
CA GLU A 117 -5.22 6.11 -14.64
C GLU A 117 -4.48 5.30 -13.59
N ILE A 118 -3.20 5.00 -13.88
CA ILE A 118 -2.34 4.19 -13.04
C ILE A 118 -1.19 5.03 -12.53
N HIS A 119 -0.87 4.87 -11.25
CA HIS A 119 0.32 5.45 -10.65
C HIS A 119 1.20 4.37 -10.05
N GLY A 120 2.47 4.34 -10.44
CA GLY A 120 3.43 3.34 -10.00
C GLY A 120 4.31 3.85 -8.87
N PHE A 121 4.46 3.04 -7.83
CA PHE A 121 5.38 3.25 -6.72
C PHE A 121 6.46 2.17 -6.76
N ALA A 122 7.64 2.53 -7.27
CA ALA A 122 8.75 1.60 -7.42
C ALA A 122 9.40 1.25 -6.08
N PHE A 123 9.72 -0.03 -5.90
CA PHE A 123 10.53 -0.49 -4.78
C PHE A 123 12.02 -0.18 -5.03
N ASP A 124 12.78 0.04 -3.97
CA ASP A 124 14.24 0.23 -4.00
C ASP A 124 15.04 -1.06 -4.30
N GLY A 125 14.35 -2.14 -4.65
CA GLY A 125 14.90 -3.35 -5.26
C GLY A 125 13.95 -4.54 -5.09
N LEU A 126 14.49 -5.76 -5.17
CA LEU A 126 13.70 -6.99 -5.28
C LEU A 126 13.76 -7.91 -4.06
N ALA A 127 14.58 -7.59 -3.04
CA ALA A 127 14.73 -8.45 -1.86
C ALA A 127 13.58 -8.25 -0.87
N THR A 128 13.30 -9.27 -0.06
CA THR A 128 12.41 -9.09 1.11
C THR A 128 12.91 -7.95 1.98
N GLY A 129 12.02 -7.04 2.37
CA GLY A 129 12.33 -5.89 3.20
C GLY A 129 12.57 -4.59 2.41
N ASN A 130 12.82 -4.69 1.10
CA ASN A 130 12.90 -3.56 0.19
C ASN A 130 11.58 -2.78 0.16
N LYS A 131 11.67 -1.48 -0.07
CA LYS A 131 10.62 -0.53 0.26
C LYS A 131 10.24 0.37 -0.89
N VAL A 132 8.97 0.76 -0.90
CA VAL A 132 8.55 2.08 -1.36
C VAL A 132 8.69 3.00 -0.15
N GLY A 133 9.60 3.97 -0.20
CA GLY A 133 9.91 4.85 0.93
C GLY A 133 8.70 5.67 1.37
N CYS A 134 8.26 6.63 0.55
CA CYS A 134 7.02 7.39 0.72
C CYS A 134 6.55 7.97 -0.60
N GLY A 135 5.38 7.54 -1.07
CA GLY A 135 4.74 8.05 -2.28
C GLY A 135 3.56 8.97 -1.95
N ASN A 136 3.52 10.14 -2.57
CA ASN A 136 2.35 11.03 -2.49
C ASN A 136 1.25 10.55 -3.44
N VAL A 137 -0.01 10.65 -3.00
CA VAL A 137 -1.20 10.45 -3.84
C VAL A 137 -1.46 11.77 -4.60
N PRO A 138 -1.02 11.91 -5.87
CA PRO A 138 -0.67 13.22 -6.42
C PRO A 138 -1.82 13.99 -7.09
N VAL A 139 -2.92 13.32 -7.46
CA VAL A 139 -3.94 13.94 -8.35
C VAL A 139 -5.35 13.80 -7.80
N ARG A 140 -5.75 12.59 -7.41
CA ARG A 140 -7.08 12.21 -6.87
C ARG A 140 -6.93 10.96 -6.02
N GLY A 141 -8.03 10.49 -5.42
CA GLY A 141 -8.03 9.20 -4.75
C GLY A 141 -7.89 8.02 -5.74
N TYR A 142 -7.44 6.88 -5.22
CA TYR A 142 -7.33 5.61 -5.94
C TYR A 142 -8.29 4.58 -5.32
N GLY A 143 -8.80 3.66 -6.13
CA GLY A 143 -9.77 2.65 -5.73
C GLY A 143 -9.22 1.22 -5.67
N ALA A 144 -8.04 0.98 -6.23
CA ALA A 144 -7.42 -0.34 -6.21
C ALA A 144 -5.89 -0.29 -6.28
N VAL A 145 -5.24 -1.40 -5.93
CA VAL A 145 -3.79 -1.57 -6.03
C VAL A 145 -3.44 -2.99 -6.45
N GLU A 146 -2.41 -3.12 -7.29
CA GLU A 146 -1.79 -4.40 -7.66
C GLU A 146 -0.26 -4.34 -7.46
N LEU A 147 0.37 -5.51 -7.40
CA LEU A 147 1.83 -5.64 -7.41
C LEU A 147 2.27 -6.16 -8.78
N LEU A 148 3.18 -5.42 -9.41
CA LEU A 148 3.85 -5.83 -10.64
C LEU A 148 5.34 -6.04 -10.35
N CYS A 149 5.87 -7.18 -10.78
CA CYS A 149 7.30 -7.48 -10.76
C CYS A 149 7.70 -8.11 -12.09
N GLU A 150 8.76 -7.62 -12.72
CA GLU A 150 9.31 -8.10 -14.00
C GLU A 150 10.83 -8.30 -13.87
#